data_AF-W4LF39-F1
#
_entry.id   AF-W4LF39-F1
#
_cell.length_a   1.000
_cell.length_b   1.000
_cell.length_c   1.000
_cell.angle_alpha   90.00
_cell.angle_beta   90.00
_cell.angle_gamma   90.00
#
_symmetry.space_group_name_H-M   'P 1'
#
loop_
_entity.id
_entity.type
_entity.pdbx_description
1 polymer ?
#
loop_
_entity_poly.entity_id
_entity_poly.type
_entity_poly.pdbx_seq_one_letter_code
_entity_poly.pdbx_strand_id
1 'polypeptide(L)'
;MPRGLVVVTAERGALGKSTNARLFTVPVEPLDIDVDKLTQAQDNRELYGYAMRGFIQHVAGLWDRCVKELPKDVKKLRAANSKDKLHAKDKLHGKLSDAVAKLGCGFNLFLSYAHHVGVLSHEEVGKMTQDARNALRCLARDQQDHVSASDPALQFMQTLVALLRQEKVQIQAKGVAVKSLGGPIGEQGQTDAERIGWHDDNDLHLLQTAYNVVTRYFRAEGREFPIDELTLRRELERGGYAVSSKTSRKRDPHEKGKQKRVFTLLSEPFWRVAGEMGITKQDIGASKCDRG
;
A
#
# COMPACT_ATOMS: atom_id res chain seq x y z
N MET A 1 -3.59 -28.19 4.34
CA MET A 1 -2.94 -26.86 4.34
C MET A 1 -1.82 -26.87 5.38
N PRO A 2 -0.55 -26.64 5.00
CA PRO A 2 0.53 -26.51 5.97
C PRO A 2 0.28 -25.31 6.90
N ARG A 3 0.49 -25.50 8.20
CA ARG A 3 0.32 -24.47 9.26
C ARG A 3 1.69 -24.05 9.80
N GLY A 4 2.47 -23.34 8.99
CA GLY A 4 3.83 -22.92 9.34
C GLY A 4 4.18 -21.54 8.79
N LEU A 5 5.23 -20.94 9.35
CA LEU A 5 5.88 -19.76 8.77
C LEU A 5 6.78 -20.22 7.64
N VAL A 6 6.62 -19.61 6.46
CA VAL A 6 7.49 -19.87 5.30
C VAL A 6 8.42 -18.68 5.15
N VAL A 7 9.71 -18.96 5.08
CA VAL A 7 10.75 -17.97 4.75
C VAL A 7 11.13 -18.18 3.29
N VAL A 8 11.11 -17.11 2.50
CA VAL A 8 11.44 -17.12 1.08
C VAL A 8 12.42 -16.00 0.81
N THR A 9 13.48 -16.30 0.05
CA THR A 9 14.39 -15.31 -0.51
C THR A 9 13.95 -14.98 -1.94
N ALA A 10 13.94 -13.71 -2.29
CA ALA A 10 13.59 -13.27 -3.63
C ALA A 10 14.34 -11.97 -3.96
N GLU A 11 14.79 -11.84 -5.21
CA GLU A 11 15.45 -10.61 -5.68
C GLU A 11 14.47 -9.44 -5.84
N ARG A 12 13.17 -9.74 -5.95
CA ARG A 12 12.10 -8.74 -6.10
C ARG A 12 10.94 -9.07 -5.16
N GLY A 13 10.34 -8.03 -4.60
CA GLY A 13 9.16 -8.16 -3.73
C GLY A 13 7.94 -8.74 -4.46
N ALA A 14 7.01 -9.30 -3.70
CA ALA A 14 5.78 -9.85 -4.26
C ALA A 14 4.85 -8.76 -4.81
N LEU A 15 4.12 -9.09 -5.88
CA LEU A 15 3.15 -8.21 -6.51
C LEU A 15 1.76 -8.40 -5.85
N GLY A 16 1.11 -7.29 -5.50
CA GLY A 16 -0.31 -7.25 -5.11
C GLY A 16 -0.61 -6.99 -3.63
N LYS A 17 -1.61 -6.13 -3.36
CA LYS A 17 -2.05 -5.69 -2.03
C LYS A 17 -2.38 -6.81 -1.05
N SER A 18 -3.07 -7.87 -1.51
CA SER A 18 -3.52 -8.97 -0.63
C SER A 18 -2.36 -9.85 -0.17
N THR A 19 -1.37 -10.03 -1.04
CA THR A 19 -0.15 -10.80 -0.78
C THR A 19 0.80 -9.99 0.11
N ASN A 20 1.02 -8.71 -0.21
CA ASN A 20 1.93 -7.85 0.56
C ASN A 20 1.45 -7.58 1.98
N ALA A 21 0.14 -7.57 2.23
CA ALA A 21 -0.41 -7.46 3.59
C ALA A 21 -0.25 -8.74 4.44
N ARG A 22 0.23 -9.85 3.87
CA ARG A 22 0.49 -11.13 4.56
C ARG A 22 1.97 -11.50 4.58
N LEU A 23 2.80 -10.74 3.88
CA LEU A 23 4.25 -10.88 3.86
C LEU A 23 4.85 -9.89 4.86
N PHE A 24 5.96 -10.30 5.47
CA PHE A 24 6.80 -9.42 6.26
C PHE A 24 8.16 -9.41 5.58
N THR A 25 8.43 -8.35 4.81
CA THR A 25 9.65 -8.26 4.00
C THR A 25 10.76 -7.68 4.84
N VAL A 26 11.94 -8.30 4.76
CA VAL A 26 13.18 -7.76 5.32
C VAL A 26 14.08 -7.45 4.14
N PRO A 27 14.26 -6.17 3.75
CA PRO A 27 15.26 -5.82 2.75
C PRO A 27 16.65 -6.13 3.31
N VAL A 28 17.53 -6.64 2.45
CA VAL A 28 18.92 -6.96 2.78
C VAL A 28 19.79 -6.39 1.68
N GLU A 29 20.59 -5.39 2.03
CA GLU A 29 21.55 -4.72 1.15
C GLU A 29 22.95 -5.34 1.29
N PRO A 30 23.86 -5.14 0.31
CA PRO A 30 25.21 -5.73 0.31
C PRO A 30 26.10 -5.44 1.53
N LEU A 31 25.71 -4.50 2.40
CA LEU A 31 26.43 -4.12 3.62
C LEU A 31 25.69 -4.45 4.92
N ASP A 32 24.50 -5.05 4.84
CA ASP A 32 23.72 -5.41 6.03
C ASP A 32 24.23 -6.69 6.70
N ILE A 33 25.02 -7.48 5.97
CA ILE A 33 25.54 -8.77 6.43
C ILE A 33 27.01 -8.62 6.84
N ASP A 34 27.27 -8.89 8.10
CA ASP A 34 28.60 -9.16 8.62
C ASP A 34 29.07 -10.54 8.13
N VAL A 35 29.93 -10.55 7.11
CA VAL A 35 30.39 -11.77 6.43
C VAL A 35 31.15 -12.71 7.36
N ASP A 36 31.91 -12.17 8.32
CA ASP A 36 32.68 -12.97 9.27
C ASP A 36 31.74 -13.71 10.22
N LYS A 37 30.72 -13.01 10.76
CA LYS A 37 29.69 -13.65 11.58
C LYS A 37 28.85 -14.65 10.80
N LEU A 38 28.54 -14.37 9.53
CA LEU A 38 27.82 -15.32 8.69
C LEU A 38 28.64 -16.59 8.46
N THR A 39 29.94 -16.45 8.21
CA THR A 39 30.85 -17.60 8.03
C THR A 39 30.90 -18.43 9.30
N GLN A 40 31.09 -17.79 10.47
CA GLN A 40 31.06 -18.48 11.75
C GLN A 40 29.72 -19.20 12.01
N ALA A 41 28.59 -18.59 11.62
CA ALA A 41 27.28 -19.21 11.72
C ALA A 41 27.16 -20.46 10.83
N GLN A 42 27.69 -20.40 9.61
CA GLN A 42 27.68 -21.53 8.67
C GLN A 42 28.56 -22.69 9.15
N ASP A 43 29.70 -22.39 9.77
CA ASP A 43 30.62 -23.39 10.33
C ASP A 43 30.01 -24.15 11.52
N ASN A 44 29.09 -23.51 12.26
CA ASN A 44 28.42 -24.09 13.43
C ASN A 44 26.99 -24.56 13.12
N ARG A 45 26.64 -24.81 11.85
CA ARG A 45 25.26 -25.02 11.41
C ARG A 45 24.54 -26.17 12.12
N GLU A 46 25.27 -27.20 12.52
CA GLU A 46 24.74 -28.36 13.24
C GLU A 46 24.22 -27.99 14.63
N LEU A 47 24.79 -26.96 15.26
CA LEU A 47 24.39 -26.49 16.58
C LEU A 47 22.98 -25.89 16.58
N TYR A 48 22.51 -25.34 15.45
CA TYR A 48 21.16 -24.78 15.34
C TYR A 48 20.06 -25.82 15.49
N GLY A 49 20.30 -27.06 15.06
CA GLY A 49 19.37 -28.17 15.29
C GLY A 49 19.21 -28.47 16.78
N TYR A 50 20.30 -28.47 17.53
CA TYR A 50 20.29 -28.67 18.98
C TYR A 50 19.61 -27.50 19.70
N ALA A 51 19.89 -26.26 19.30
CA ALA A 51 19.23 -25.07 19.85
C ALA A 51 17.72 -25.10 19.60
N MET A 52 17.29 -25.45 18.38
CA MET A 52 15.86 -25.57 18.05
C MET A 52 15.18 -26.69 18.85
N ARG A 53 15.84 -27.84 19.02
CA ARG A 53 15.34 -28.92 19.88
C ARG A 53 15.12 -28.43 21.31
N GLY A 54 16.12 -27.77 21.90
CA GLY A 54 16.02 -27.25 23.26
C GLY A 54 14.91 -26.20 23.41
N PHE A 55 14.78 -25.31 22.43
CA PHE A 55 13.67 -24.34 22.37
C PHE A 55 12.31 -25.03 22.35
N ILE A 56 12.12 -26.04 21.49
CA ILE A 56 10.86 -26.79 21.42
C ILE A 56 10.55 -27.49 22.74
N GLN A 57 11.56 -28.09 23.39
CA GLN A 57 11.40 -28.74 24.70
C GLN A 57 10.99 -27.73 25.78
N HIS A 58 11.61 -26.55 25.79
CA HIS A 58 11.25 -25.47 26.72
C HIS A 58 9.80 -25.00 26.51
N VAL A 59 9.39 -24.79 25.26
CA VAL A 59 8.00 -24.41 24.93
C VAL A 59 7.01 -25.50 25.33
N ALA A 60 7.35 -26.78 25.13
CA ALA A 60 6.53 -27.91 25.53
C ALA A 60 6.34 -27.95 27.06
N GLY A 61 7.39 -27.65 27.84
CA GLY A 61 7.29 -27.53 29.30
C GLY A 61 6.41 -26.36 29.76
N LEU A 62 6.22 -25.34 28.92
CA LEU A 62 5.37 -24.18 29.18
C LEU A 62 4.00 -24.26 28.49
N TRP A 63 3.60 -25.43 27.98
CA TRP A 63 2.46 -25.57 27.08
C TRP A 63 1.16 -24.96 27.64
N ASP A 64 0.80 -25.28 28.87
CA ASP A 64 -0.43 -24.80 29.50
C ASP A 64 -0.48 -23.28 29.63
N ARG A 65 0.67 -22.68 29.98
CA ARG A 65 0.82 -21.21 30.03
C ARG A 65 0.72 -20.63 28.62
N CYS A 66 1.39 -21.25 27.65
CA CYS A 66 1.40 -20.78 26.27
C CYS A 66 -0.01 -20.73 25.68
N VAL A 67 -0.80 -21.80 25.86
CA VAL A 67 -2.18 -21.88 25.36
C VAL A 67 -3.07 -20.79 25.97
N LYS A 68 -2.89 -20.45 27.25
CA LYS A 68 -3.72 -19.47 27.97
C LYS A 68 -3.28 -18.03 27.76
N GLU A 69 -1.98 -17.76 27.77
CA GLU A 69 -1.43 -16.41 27.88
C GLU A 69 -0.93 -15.84 26.55
N LEU A 70 -0.38 -16.65 25.63
CA LEU A 70 0.12 -16.11 24.34
C LEU A 70 -0.94 -15.38 23.52
N PRO A 71 -2.19 -15.86 23.41
CA PRO A 71 -3.24 -15.12 22.70
C PRO A 71 -3.48 -13.73 23.32
N LYS A 72 -3.38 -13.62 24.65
CA LYS A 72 -3.53 -12.35 25.36
C LYS A 72 -2.34 -11.43 25.08
N ASP A 73 -1.14 -11.96 25.08
CA ASP A 73 0.08 -11.19 24.83
C ASP A 73 0.17 -10.68 23.39
N VAL A 74 -0.21 -11.51 22.41
CA VAL A 74 -0.36 -11.07 21.01
C VAL A 74 -1.39 -9.94 20.91
N LYS A 75 -2.53 -10.07 21.60
CA LYS A 75 -3.57 -9.02 21.61
C LYS A 75 -3.06 -7.71 22.26
N LYS A 76 -2.29 -7.80 23.36
CA LYS A 76 -1.66 -6.64 24.01
C LYS A 76 -0.66 -5.95 23.09
N LEU A 77 0.26 -6.71 22.47
CA LEU A 77 1.25 -6.16 21.55
C LEU A 77 0.59 -5.55 20.31
N ARG A 78 -0.42 -6.22 19.74
CA ARG A 78 -1.20 -5.68 18.62
C ARG A 78 -1.87 -4.36 19.00
N ALA A 79 -2.48 -4.29 20.18
CA ALA A 79 -3.10 -3.05 20.67
C ALA A 79 -2.07 -1.94 20.89
N ALA A 80 -0.90 -2.25 21.44
CA ALA A 80 0.20 -1.30 21.61
C ALA A 80 0.70 -0.76 20.26
N ASN A 81 0.85 -1.64 19.25
CA ASN A 81 1.25 -1.27 17.89
C ASN A 81 0.18 -0.46 17.15
N SER A 82 -1.09 -0.62 17.51
CA SER A 82 -2.21 0.11 16.88
C SER A 82 -2.51 1.45 17.55
N LYS A 83 -1.97 1.67 18.76
CA LYS A 83 -2.21 2.84 19.62
C LYS A 83 -1.06 3.85 19.63
N ASP A 84 -0.01 3.66 18.83
CA ASP A 84 1.01 4.70 18.67
C ASP A 84 0.34 5.91 17.96
N LYS A 85 -0.08 6.88 18.78
CA LYS A 85 -0.92 8.04 18.42
C LYS A 85 -0.10 9.22 17.88
N LEU A 86 1.20 9.08 17.73
CA LEU A 86 2.08 10.24 17.51
C LEU A 86 1.83 10.88 16.14
N HIS A 87 1.45 10.09 15.12
CA HIS A 87 1.00 10.62 13.84
C HIS A 87 -0.15 9.77 13.27
N ALA A 88 -1.21 10.41 12.74
CA ALA A 88 -2.33 9.70 12.10
C ALA A 88 -1.90 8.84 10.89
N LYS A 89 -0.70 9.09 10.35
CA LYS A 89 -0.03 8.30 9.30
C LYS A 89 0.68 7.03 9.82
N ASP A 90 0.97 6.93 11.13
CA ASP A 90 1.74 5.83 11.73
C ASP A 90 0.88 4.63 12.18
N LYS A 91 -0.41 4.65 11.84
CA LYS A 91 -1.33 3.60 12.26
C LYS A 91 -1.10 2.34 11.40
N LEU A 92 -0.30 1.41 11.93
CA LEU A 92 -0.05 0.13 11.29
C LEU A 92 -1.36 -0.56 10.87
N HIS A 93 -1.50 -0.85 9.58
CA HIS A 93 -2.65 -1.58 9.05
C HIS A 93 -2.88 -2.87 9.85
N GLY A 94 -4.15 -3.20 10.09
CA GLY A 94 -4.53 -4.22 11.09
C GLY A 94 -3.99 -5.63 10.89
N LYS A 95 -3.50 -5.98 9.68
CA LYS A 95 -2.82 -7.26 9.37
C LYS A 95 -1.31 -7.20 9.66
N LEU A 96 -0.65 -6.08 9.36
CA LEU A 96 0.77 -5.89 9.63
C LEU A 96 1.03 -5.79 11.14
N SER A 97 0.13 -5.11 11.86
CA SER A 97 0.13 -5.06 13.34
C SER A 97 0.00 -6.46 13.98
N ASP A 98 -0.74 -7.37 13.35
CA ASP A 98 -0.89 -8.75 13.80
C ASP A 98 0.37 -9.59 13.55
N ALA A 99 1.01 -9.44 12.39
CA ALA A 99 2.28 -10.09 12.07
C ALA A 99 3.40 -9.67 13.04
N VAL A 100 3.57 -8.35 13.25
CA VAL A 100 4.56 -7.80 14.18
C VAL A 100 4.33 -8.31 15.60
N ALA A 101 3.08 -8.35 16.07
CA ALA A 101 2.76 -8.84 17.40
C ALA A 101 3.11 -10.33 17.56
N LYS A 102 2.82 -11.16 16.56
CA LYS A 102 3.15 -12.60 16.58
C LYS A 102 4.66 -12.84 16.55
N LEU A 103 5.39 -12.12 15.68
CA LEU A 103 6.86 -12.20 15.61
C LEU A 103 7.51 -11.76 16.94
N GLY A 104 7.06 -10.65 17.51
CA GLY A 104 7.54 -10.17 18.81
C GLY A 104 7.26 -11.16 19.95
N CYS A 105 6.06 -11.74 20.02
CA CYS A 105 5.76 -12.79 21.00
C CYS A 105 6.65 -14.02 20.82
N GLY A 106 6.84 -14.49 19.58
CA GLY A 106 7.70 -15.64 19.29
C GLY A 106 9.16 -15.40 19.67
N PHE A 107 9.67 -14.19 19.42
CA PHE A 107 11.01 -13.81 19.82
C PHE A 107 11.17 -13.75 21.35
N ASN A 108 10.18 -13.21 22.07
CA ASN A 108 10.21 -13.19 23.55
C ASN A 108 10.19 -14.61 24.15
N LEU A 109 9.48 -15.56 23.53
CA LEU A 109 9.55 -16.98 23.90
C LEU A 109 10.97 -17.54 23.73
N PHE A 110 11.65 -17.19 22.63
CA PHE A 110 13.02 -17.61 22.40
C PHE A 110 13.99 -16.98 23.42
N LEU A 111 13.85 -15.70 23.75
CA LEU A 111 14.66 -15.05 24.78
C LEU A 111 14.44 -15.66 26.18
N SER A 112 13.21 -16.05 26.50
CA SER A 112 12.89 -16.80 27.72
C SER A 112 13.64 -18.12 27.78
N TYR A 113 13.73 -18.85 26.66
CA TYR A 113 14.52 -20.07 26.56
C TYR A 113 16.02 -19.78 26.74
N ALA A 114 16.57 -18.81 26.03
CA ALA A 114 17.98 -18.44 26.10
C ALA A 114 18.39 -18.02 27.53
N HIS A 115 17.50 -17.32 28.25
CA HIS A 115 17.70 -17.01 29.66
C HIS A 115 17.64 -18.26 30.55
N HIS A 116 16.68 -19.15 30.32
CA HIS A 116 16.51 -20.37 31.09
C HIS A 116 17.73 -21.30 31.02
N VAL A 117 18.40 -21.36 29.86
CA VAL A 117 19.64 -22.13 29.70
C VAL A 117 20.90 -21.36 30.10
N GLY A 118 20.76 -20.12 30.61
CA GLY A 118 21.87 -19.32 31.12
C GLY A 118 22.73 -18.63 30.06
N VAL A 119 22.29 -18.63 28.79
CA VAL A 119 23.01 -17.96 27.69
C VAL A 119 22.86 -16.43 27.78
N LEU A 120 21.70 -15.95 28.25
CA LEU A 120 21.43 -14.53 28.43
C LEU A 120 21.11 -14.22 29.88
N SER A 121 21.66 -13.12 30.38
CA SER A 121 21.24 -12.48 31.63
C SER A 121 19.88 -11.80 31.49
N HIS A 122 19.27 -11.44 32.63
CA HIS A 122 18.00 -10.72 32.63
C HIS A 122 18.10 -9.34 31.94
N GLU A 123 19.23 -8.67 32.09
CA GLU A 123 19.49 -7.38 31.46
C GLU A 123 19.59 -7.51 29.93
N GLU A 124 20.33 -8.51 29.44
CA GLU A 124 20.46 -8.78 28.00
C GLU A 124 19.13 -9.15 27.36
N VAL A 125 18.29 -9.94 28.05
CA VAL A 125 16.92 -10.21 27.61
C VAL A 125 16.12 -8.92 27.44
N GLY A 126 16.20 -8.01 28.42
CA GLY A 126 15.53 -6.71 28.37
C GLY A 126 15.98 -5.88 27.17
N LYS A 127 17.30 -5.79 26.95
CA LYS A 127 17.89 -5.06 25.83
C LYS A 127 17.48 -5.65 24.49
N MET A 128 17.64 -6.96 24.29
CA MET A 128 17.27 -7.65 23.05
C MET A 128 15.76 -7.56 22.76
N THR A 129 14.92 -7.59 23.79
CA THR A 129 13.47 -7.39 23.64
C THR A 129 13.17 -6.00 23.07
N GLN A 130 13.84 -4.97 23.60
CA GLN A 130 13.64 -3.60 23.14
C GLN A 130 14.18 -3.39 21.72
N ASP A 131 15.36 -3.94 21.41
CA ASP A 131 15.98 -3.86 20.10
C ASP A 131 15.12 -4.55 19.03
N ALA A 132 14.63 -5.76 19.31
CA ALA A 132 13.73 -6.48 18.42
C ALA A 132 12.41 -5.72 18.20
N ARG A 133 11.85 -5.12 19.26
CA ARG A 133 10.64 -4.29 19.15
C ARG A 133 10.88 -3.09 18.24
N ASN A 134 12.02 -2.42 18.36
CA ASN A 134 12.37 -1.28 17.53
C ASN A 134 12.57 -1.71 16.07
N ALA A 135 13.33 -2.77 15.83
CA ALA A 135 13.58 -3.31 14.48
C ALA A 135 12.27 -3.70 13.77
N LEU A 136 11.39 -4.46 14.45
CA LEU A 136 10.10 -4.85 13.88
C LEU A 136 9.19 -3.65 13.58
N ARG A 137 9.29 -2.56 14.37
CA ARG A 137 8.54 -1.33 14.13
C ARG A 137 9.07 -0.55 12.93
N CYS A 138 10.39 -0.44 12.78
CA CYS A 138 11.00 0.19 11.61
C CYS A 138 10.60 -0.56 10.33
N LEU A 139 10.80 -1.88 10.29
CA LEU A 139 10.41 -2.71 9.15
C LEU A 139 8.92 -2.59 8.81
N ALA A 140 8.06 -2.53 9.83
CA ALA A 140 6.63 -2.37 9.60
C ALA A 140 6.26 -0.99 9.04
N ARG A 141 6.99 0.07 9.38
CA ARG A 141 6.81 1.41 8.78
C ARG A 141 7.24 1.40 7.33
N ASP A 142 8.43 0.92 7.04
CA ASP A 142 8.97 0.87 5.67
C ASP A 142 8.06 0.03 4.76
N GLN A 143 7.60 -1.12 5.26
CA GLN A 143 6.65 -1.97 4.55
C GLN A 143 5.31 -1.27 4.30
N GLN A 144 4.83 -0.44 5.23
CA GLN A 144 3.61 0.34 5.06
C GLN A 144 3.79 1.39 3.97
N ASP A 145 4.93 2.09 3.95
CA ASP A 145 5.23 3.11 2.95
C ASP A 145 5.33 2.49 1.55
N HIS A 146 5.98 1.32 1.43
CA HIS A 146 6.01 0.56 0.17
C HIS A 146 4.62 0.07 -0.28
N VAL A 147 3.77 -0.37 0.64
CA VAL A 147 2.39 -0.79 0.30
C VAL A 147 1.55 0.40 -0.14
N SER A 148 1.73 1.56 0.49
CA SER A 148 1.06 2.81 0.11
C SER A 148 1.50 3.31 -1.26
N ALA A 149 2.81 3.26 -1.58
CA ALA A 149 3.34 3.58 -2.91
C ALA A 149 2.86 2.59 -4.00
N SER A 150 2.50 1.38 -3.59
CA SER A 150 1.94 0.33 -4.45
C SER A 150 0.40 0.33 -4.46
N ASP A 151 -0.26 1.35 -3.91
CA ASP A 151 -1.72 1.40 -3.87
C ASP A 151 -2.29 1.61 -5.29
N PRO A 152 -2.99 0.63 -5.90
CA PRO A 152 -3.51 0.78 -7.26
C PRO A 152 -4.53 1.91 -7.40
N ALA A 153 -5.30 2.23 -6.36
CA ALA A 153 -6.24 3.35 -6.37
C ALA A 153 -5.47 4.68 -6.40
N LEU A 154 -4.44 4.83 -5.58
CA LEU A 154 -3.58 6.02 -5.61
C LEU A 154 -2.80 6.12 -6.94
N GLN A 155 -2.23 5.02 -7.41
CA GLN A 155 -1.53 4.95 -8.70
C GLN A 155 -2.46 5.31 -9.86
N PHE A 156 -3.72 4.86 -9.83
CA PHE A 156 -4.72 5.26 -10.81
C PHE A 156 -4.97 6.76 -10.78
N MET A 157 -5.18 7.34 -9.59
CA MET A 157 -5.41 8.78 -9.42
C MET A 157 -4.22 9.61 -9.89
N GLN A 158 -3.00 9.23 -9.48
CA GLN A 158 -1.76 9.92 -9.87
C GLN A 158 -1.53 9.84 -11.38
N THR A 159 -1.75 8.68 -11.98
CA THR A 159 -1.60 8.51 -13.44
C THR A 159 -2.65 9.30 -14.19
N LEU A 160 -3.89 9.33 -13.71
CA LEU A 160 -4.95 10.14 -14.28
C LEU A 160 -4.61 11.65 -14.24
N VAL A 161 -4.13 12.15 -13.11
CA VAL A 161 -3.64 13.53 -12.95
C VAL A 161 -2.48 13.82 -13.92
N ALA A 162 -1.52 12.90 -14.04
CA ALA A 162 -0.39 13.05 -14.95
C ALA A 162 -0.83 13.10 -16.43
N LEU A 163 -1.76 12.22 -16.84
CA LEU A 163 -2.31 12.20 -18.20
C LEU A 163 -3.08 13.47 -18.54
N LEU A 164 -3.84 14.02 -17.57
CA LEU A 164 -4.55 15.29 -17.73
C LEU A 164 -3.58 16.45 -17.89
N ARG A 165 -2.52 16.51 -17.07
CA ARG A 165 -1.46 17.53 -17.17
C ARG A 165 -0.64 17.43 -18.46
N GLN A 166 -0.43 16.21 -18.97
CA GLN A 166 0.21 15.97 -20.26
C GLN A 166 -0.72 16.23 -21.45
N GLU A 167 -1.96 16.67 -21.19
CA GLU A 167 -2.96 16.96 -22.22
C GLU A 167 -3.29 15.75 -23.13
N LYS A 168 -3.00 14.53 -22.68
CA LYS A 168 -3.30 13.28 -23.42
C LYS A 168 -4.75 12.84 -23.28
N VAL A 169 -5.42 13.28 -22.23
CA VAL A 169 -6.83 13.00 -21.95
C VAL A 169 -7.54 14.27 -21.51
N GLN A 170 -8.86 14.27 -21.67
CA GLN A 170 -9.71 15.36 -21.23
C GLN A 170 -10.93 14.86 -20.43
N ILE A 171 -11.31 15.64 -19.42
CA ILE A 171 -12.58 15.52 -18.70
C ILE A 171 -13.35 16.83 -18.93
N GLN A 172 -14.45 16.75 -19.67
CA GLN A 172 -15.17 17.93 -20.13
C GLN A 172 -16.04 18.54 -19.02
N ALA A 173 -16.15 19.87 -18.96
CA ALA A 173 -17.06 20.47 -18.00
C ALA A 173 -18.51 20.39 -18.49
N LYS A 174 -19.44 20.10 -17.57
CA LYS A 174 -20.88 20.12 -17.85
C LYS A 174 -21.33 21.52 -18.27
N GLY A 175 -21.70 21.68 -19.55
CA GLY A 175 -22.34 22.88 -20.09
C GLY A 175 -21.42 23.92 -20.73
N VAL A 176 -20.10 23.91 -20.50
CA VAL A 176 -19.15 24.88 -21.10
C VAL A 176 -17.84 24.20 -21.48
N ALA A 177 -17.50 24.14 -22.77
CA ALA A 177 -16.29 23.47 -23.25
C ALA A 177 -14.99 24.05 -22.64
N VAL A 178 -14.94 25.37 -22.42
CA VAL A 178 -13.78 26.16 -21.94
C VAL A 178 -13.27 25.74 -20.55
N LYS A 179 -14.08 25.04 -19.73
CA LYS A 179 -13.71 24.64 -18.37
C LYS A 179 -13.24 23.18 -18.26
N SER A 180 -12.90 22.55 -19.39
CA SER A 180 -12.44 21.16 -19.41
C SER A 180 -11.10 21.00 -18.69
N LEU A 181 -10.90 19.85 -18.05
CA LEU A 181 -9.65 19.43 -17.44
C LEU A 181 -8.86 18.61 -18.47
N GLY A 182 -7.62 18.99 -18.74
CA GLY A 182 -6.74 18.34 -19.70
C GLY A 182 -7.13 18.60 -21.17
N GLY A 183 -6.12 18.54 -22.04
CA GLY A 183 -6.22 18.84 -23.46
C GLY A 183 -6.26 20.36 -23.74
N PRO A 184 -5.56 20.88 -24.76
CA PRO A 184 -5.81 22.24 -25.20
C PRO A 184 -7.20 22.27 -25.86
N ILE A 185 -7.99 23.29 -25.54
CA ILE A 185 -9.21 23.59 -26.29
C ILE A 185 -8.72 24.44 -27.46
N GLY A 186 -8.61 23.86 -28.67
CA GLY A 186 -8.32 24.65 -29.86
C GLY A 186 -9.38 25.74 -30.07
N GLU A 187 -9.10 26.74 -30.91
CA GLU A 187 -10.00 27.88 -31.16
C GLU A 187 -11.44 27.48 -31.57
N GLN A 188 -11.61 26.27 -32.10
CA GLN A 188 -12.89 25.68 -32.50
C GLN A 188 -13.44 24.62 -31.54
N GLY A 189 -12.85 24.46 -30.34
CA GLY A 189 -13.24 23.43 -29.37
C GLY A 189 -12.76 22.01 -29.72
N GLN A 190 -11.85 21.88 -30.68
CA GLN A 190 -11.24 20.60 -31.07
C GLN A 190 -9.99 20.33 -30.23
N THR A 191 -9.84 19.07 -29.81
CA THR A 191 -8.68 18.59 -29.07
C THR A 191 -8.40 17.15 -29.47
N ASP A 192 -7.12 16.81 -29.64
CA ASP A 192 -6.67 15.43 -29.88
C ASP A 192 -6.66 14.60 -28.58
N ALA A 193 -6.95 15.23 -27.44
CA ALA A 193 -7.02 14.57 -26.14
C ALA A 193 -8.20 13.60 -26.08
N GLU A 194 -7.92 12.34 -25.71
CA GLU A 194 -8.96 11.32 -25.59
C GLU A 194 -9.94 11.69 -24.47
N ARG A 195 -11.24 11.71 -24.80
CA ARG A 195 -12.29 12.01 -23.84
C ARG A 195 -12.50 10.84 -22.88
N ILE A 196 -12.27 11.07 -21.59
CA ILE A 196 -12.39 10.05 -20.55
C ILE A 196 -13.52 10.30 -19.55
N GLY A 197 -14.25 11.41 -19.69
CA GLY A 197 -15.37 11.71 -18.80
C GLY A 197 -15.87 13.14 -18.91
N TRP A 198 -16.68 13.52 -17.92
CA TRP A 198 -17.07 14.90 -17.67
C TRP A 198 -17.05 15.20 -16.17
N HIS A 199 -16.99 16.46 -15.80
CA HIS A 199 -17.06 16.92 -14.41
C HIS A 199 -18.19 17.92 -14.23
N ASP A 200 -18.71 17.98 -13.00
CA ASP A 200 -19.52 19.08 -12.52
C ASP A 200 -18.83 19.74 -11.30
N ASP A 201 -19.51 20.68 -10.66
CA ASP A 201 -18.91 21.42 -9.54
C ASP A 201 -18.54 20.54 -8.34
N ASN A 202 -19.13 19.34 -8.24
CA ASN A 202 -18.97 18.45 -7.09
C ASN A 202 -18.06 17.25 -7.38
N ASP A 203 -18.19 16.64 -8.57
CA ASP A 203 -17.62 15.32 -8.85
C ASP A 203 -17.07 15.18 -10.28
N LEU A 204 -16.19 14.21 -10.45
CA LEU A 204 -15.67 13.78 -11.76
C LEU A 204 -16.36 12.47 -12.16
N HIS A 205 -16.98 12.44 -13.32
CA HIS A 205 -17.68 11.28 -13.88
C HIS A 205 -16.86 10.65 -15.00
N LEU A 206 -16.18 9.56 -14.67
CA LEU A 206 -15.32 8.83 -15.58
C LEU A 206 -16.09 7.82 -16.41
N LEU A 207 -15.82 7.82 -17.71
CA LEU A 207 -16.22 6.78 -18.65
C LEU A 207 -15.30 5.56 -18.50
N GLN A 208 -15.74 4.44 -19.08
CA GLN A 208 -14.94 3.21 -19.17
C GLN A 208 -13.55 3.42 -19.80
N THR A 209 -13.42 4.40 -20.70
CA THR A 209 -12.15 4.75 -21.35
C THR A 209 -11.08 5.20 -20.36
N ALA A 210 -11.44 5.77 -19.20
CA ALA A 210 -10.46 6.19 -18.20
C ALA A 210 -9.56 5.05 -17.71
N TYR A 211 -10.13 3.86 -17.46
CA TYR A 211 -9.34 2.67 -17.09
C TYR A 211 -8.42 2.21 -18.23
N ASN A 212 -8.94 2.22 -19.46
CA ASN A 212 -8.18 1.79 -20.63
C ASN A 212 -6.97 2.70 -20.90
N VAL A 213 -7.10 4.01 -20.72
CA VAL A 213 -5.97 4.93 -20.92
C VAL A 213 -4.91 4.73 -19.84
N VAL A 214 -5.29 4.59 -18.57
CA VAL A 214 -4.33 4.35 -17.48
C VAL A 214 -3.60 3.02 -17.67
N THR A 215 -4.31 1.95 -18.00
CA THR A 215 -3.67 0.65 -18.28
C THR A 215 -2.76 0.70 -19.50
N ARG A 216 -3.13 1.44 -20.55
CA ARG A 216 -2.28 1.70 -21.72
C ARG A 216 -1.02 2.48 -21.37
N TYR A 217 -1.12 3.46 -20.46
CA TYR A 217 0.03 4.20 -19.95
C TYR A 217 1.03 3.28 -19.25
N PHE A 218 0.57 2.39 -18.36
CA PHE A 218 1.44 1.40 -17.70
C PHE A 218 2.14 0.49 -18.72
N ARG A 219 1.39 -0.01 -19.72
CA ARG A 219 1.95 -0.87 -20.77
C ARG A 219 3.04 -0.18 -21.59
N ALA A 220 2.87 1.12 -21.88
CA ALA A 220 3.88 1.91 -22.59
C ALA A 220 5.18 2.06 -21.79
N GLU A 221 5.12 2.02 -20.45
CA GLU A 221 6.28 2.00 -19.55
C GLU A 221 6.83 0.57 -19.30
N GLY A 222 6.34 -0.44 -20.02
CA GLY A 222 6.75 -1.84 -19.82
C GLY A 222 6.19 -2.47 -18.54
N ARG A 223 5.14 -1.88 -17.94
CA ARG A 223 4.48 -2.36 -16.72
C ARG A 223 3.05 -2.80 -17.01
N GLU A 224 2.49 -3.64 -16.15
CA GLU A 224 1.06 -3.94 -16.17
C GLU A 224 0.38 -3.28 -14.97
N PHE A 225 -0.83 -2.74 -15.18
CA PHE A 225 -1.61 -2.20 -14.07
C PHE A 225 -2.09 -3.36 -13.18
N PRO A 226 -1.93 -3.28 -11.85
CA PRO A 226 -1.89 -4.48 -11.01
C PRO A 226 -3.26 -5.16 -10.74
N ILE A 227 -4.39 -4.54 -11.12
CA ILE A 227 -5.73 -5.04 -10.84
C ILE A 227 -6.71 -4.74 -11.98
N ASP A 228 -7.75 -5.56 -12.11
CA ASP A 228 -8.87 -5.31 -13.02
C ASP A 228 -9.71 -4.09 -12.59
N GLU A 229 -10.53 -3.56 -13.51
CA GLU A 229 -11.33 -2.36 -13.26
C GLU A 229 -12.36 -2.53 -12.13
N LEU A 230 -13.01 -3.70 -12.02
CA LEU A 230 -14.02 -3.94 -10.99
C LEU A 230 -13.37 -3.91 -9.60
N THR A 231 -12.19 -4.52 -9.48
CA THR A 231 -11.39 -4.48 -8.25
C THR A 231 -10.90 -3.06 -7.97
N LEU A 232 -10.45 -2.31 -8.98
CA LEU A 232 -10.03 -0.92 -8.83
C LEU A 232 -11.16 -0.04 -8.27
N ARG A 233 -12.39 -0.18 -8.76
CA ARG A 233 -13.53 0.61 -8.29
C ARG A 233 -13.84 0.37 -6.81
N ARG A 234 -13.70 -0.87 -6.34
CA ARG A 234 -13.83 -1.21 -4.91
C ARG A 234 -12.70 -0.61 -4.09
N GLU A 235 -11.48 -0.61 -4.61
CA GLU A 235 -10.32 0.00 -3.96
C GLU A 235 -10.45 1.54 -3.88
N LEU A 236 -10.98 2.20 -4.93
CA LEU A 236 -11.25 3.64 -4.94
C LEU A 236 -12.36 4.03 -3.96
N GLU A 237 -13.45 3.25 -3.87
CA GLU A 237 -14.50 3.44 -2.85
C GLU A 237 -13.93 3.27 -1.44
N ARG A 238 -13.17 2.19 -1.20
CA ARG A 238 -12.55 1.91 0.11
C ARG A 238 -11.53 2.98 0.53
N GLY A 239 -10.81 3.54 -0.44
CA GLY A 239 -9.85 4.63 -0.22
C GLY A 239 -10.50 6.01 -0.06
N GLY A 240 -11.83 6.11 -0.18
CA GLY A 240 -12.55 7.39 -0.08
C GLY A 240 -12.35 8.30 -1.29
N TYR A 241 -11.95 7.75 -2.44
CA TYR A 241 -11.80 8.51 -3.69
C TYR A 241 -13.09 8.55 -4.53
N ALA A 242 -14.04 7.65 -4.26
CA ALA A 242 -15.25 7.47 -5.06
C ALA A 242 -16.50 7.28 -4.19
N VAL A 243 -17.65 7.69 -4.75
CA VAL A 243 -18.97 7.62 -4.08
C VAL A 243 -19.46 6.17 -3.95
N SER A 244 -19.22 5.34 -4.96
CA SER A 244 -19.61 3.93 -4.97
C SER A 244 -18.80 3.13 -5.98
N SER A 245 -18.45 1.88 -5.65
CA SER A 245 -17.80 0.95 -6.59
C SER A 245 -18.68 0.52 -7.76
N LYS A 246 -20.01 0.71 -7.65
CA LYS A 246 -20.94 0.38 -8.73
C LYS A 246 -20.98 1.50 -9.76
N THR A 247 -21.02 1.14 -11.04
CA THR A 247 -21.33 2.13 -12.08
C THR A 247 -22.75 2.62 -11.90
N SER A 248 -22.93 3.92 -12.03
CA SER A 248 -24.26 4.51 -12.24
C SER A 248 -24.46 4.78 -13.72
N ARG A 249 -25.71 4.86 -14.14
CA ARG A 249 -26.05 5.38 -15.47
C ARG A 249 -26.37 6.85 -15.34
N LYS A 250 -25.55 7.71 -15.93
CA LYS A 250 -25.78 9.17 -15.96
C LYS A 250 -25.96 9.63 -17.39
N ARG A 251 -26.78 10.67 -17.58
CA ARG A 251 -26.93 11.33 -18.88
C ARG A 251 -25.63 12.06 -19.17
N ASP A 252 -25.00 11.70 -20.29
CA ASP A 252 -23.83 12.42 -20.77
C ASP A 252 -24.27 13.79 -21.30
N PRO A 253 -23.77 14.90 -20.74
CA PRO A 253 -24.17 16.24 -21.18
C PRO A 253 -23.65 16.59 -22.58
N HIS A 254 -22.70 15.83 -23.13
CA HIS A 254 -22.06 16.09 -24.42
C HIS A 254 -22.52 15.15 -25.54
N GLU A 255 -23.27 14.08 -25.23
CA GLU A 255 -23.83 13.15 -26.22
C GLU A 255 -25.36 13.06 -26.11
N LYS A 256 -26.08 13.33 -27.20
CA LYS A 256 -27.56 13.23 -27.22
C LYS A 256 -28.02 11.77 -27.16
N GLY A 257 -28.90 11.47 -26.20
CA GLY A 257 -29.88 10.38 -26.33
C GLY A 257 -29.61 9.09 -25.57
N LYS A 258 -28.46 8.88 -24.89
CA LYS A 258 -28.23 7.64 -24.11
C LYS A 258 -27.49 7.91 -22.80
N GLN A 259 -27.95 7.28 -21.73
CA GLN A 259 -27.19 7.25 -20.47
C GLN A 259 -25.95 6.39 -20.65
N LYS A 260 -24.81 6.86 -20.14
CA LYS A 260 -23.54 6.13 -20.14
C LYS A 260 -23.30 5.53 -18.75
N ARG A 261 -22.66 4.36 -18.72
CA ARG A 261 -22.13 3.81 -17.47
C ARG A 261 -20.93 4.65 -17.06
N VAL A 262 -21.00 5.21 -15.87
CA VAL A 262 -19.93 6.04 -15.32
C VAL A 262 -19.57 5.62 -13.92
N PHE A 263 -18.30 5.87 -13.61
CA PHE A 263 -17.74 5.76 -12.28
C PHE A 263 -17.47 7.19 -11.76
N THR A 264 -17.92 7.48 -10.54
CA THR A 264 -17.86 8.85 -9.99
C THR A 264 -16.75 8.97 -8.94
N LEU A 265 -15.76 9.80 -9.23
CA LEU A 265 -14.72 10.22 -8.31
C LEU A 265 -15.15 11.51 -7.59
N LEU A 266 -14.78 11.61 -6.32
CA LEU A 266 -14.97 12.81 -5.51
C LEU A 266 -13.92 13.86 -5.90
N SER A 267 -14.37 15.12 -6.07
CA SER A 267 -13.48 16.22 -6.48
C SER A 267 -12.42 16.55 -5.42
N GLU A 268 -12.77 16.60 -4.14
CA GLU A 268 -11.82 16.94 -3.06
C GLU A 268 -10.64 15.95 -2.97
N PRO A 269 -10.83 14.61 -2.87
CA PRO A 269 -9.74 13.65 -2.89
C PRO A 269 -8.89 13.71 -4.17
N PHE A 270 -9.51 13.97 -5.33
CA PHE A 270 -8.80 14.13 -6.60
C PHE A 270 -7.83 15.31 -6.55
N TRP A 271 -8.30 16.48 -6.11
CA TRP A 271 -7.47 17.69 -6.01
C TRP A 271 -6.42 17.59 -4.91
N ARG A 272 -6.68 16.85 -3.83
CA ARG A 272 -5.67 16.56 -2.81
C ARG A 272 -4.49 15.77 -3.40
N VAL A 273 -4.76 14.72 -4.17
CA VAL A 273 -3.71 13.93 -4.85
C VAL A 273 -2.95 14.79 -5.86
N ALA A 274 -3.64 15.62 -6.64
CA ALA A 274 -2.98 16.55 -7.55
C ALA A 274 -2.04 17.52 -6.81
N GLY A 275 -2.49 18.09 -5.69
CA GLY A 275 -1.68 18.97 -4.85
C GLY A 275 -0.44 18.29 -4.26
N GLU A 276 -0.54 17.04 -3.83
CA GLU A 276 0.61 16.23 -3.37
C GLU A 276 1.65 15.99 -4.48
N MET A 277 1.21 15.99 -5.75
CA MET A 277 2.09 15.93 -6.92
C MET A 277 2.64 17.31 -7.35
N GLY A 278 2.31 18.38 -6.63
CA GLY A 278 2.66 19.76 -7.00
C GLY A 278 1.89 20.29 -8.21
N ILE A 279 0.71 19.71 -8.50
CA ILE A 279 -0.12 20.05 -9.67
C ILE A 279 -1.39 20.76 -9.19
N THR A 280 -1.63 21.94 -9.73
CA THR A 280 -2.77 22.80 -9.39
C THR A 280 -3.91 22.67 -10.40
N LYS A 281 -5.06 23.27 -10.07
CA LYS A 281 -6.17 23.42 -11.02
C LYS A 281 -5.77 24.17 -12.30
N GLN A 282 -4.81 25.09 -12.24
CA GLN A 282 -4.34 25.87 -13.39
C GLN A 282 -3.44 25.06 -14.31
N ASP A 283 -2.74 24.05 -13.78
CA ASP A 283 -1.86 23.17 -14.56
C ASP A 283 -2.64 22.16 -15.41
N ILE A 284 -3.90 21.90 -15.06
CA ILE A 284 -4.79 20.94 -15.72
C ILE A 284 -5.97 21.62 -16.41
N GLY A 285 -6.49 22.71 -15.86
CA GLY A 285 -7.62 23.45 -16.43
C GLY A 285 -7.15 24.40 -17.52
N ALA A 286 -7.93 24.53 -18.59
CA ALA A 286 -7.73 25.56 -19.60
C ALA A 286 -7.98 26.96 -19.03
N SER A 287 -6.99 27.52 -18.33
CA SER A 287 -6.84 28.96 -18.07
C SER A 287 -5.57 29.46 -18.77
N LYS A 288 -5.41 29.11 -20.05
CA LYS A 288 -4.37 29.66 -20.93
C LYS A 288 -4.95 30.51 -22.07
N CYS A 289 -6.14 31.08 -21.90
CA CYS A 289 -6.53 32.28 -22.62
C CYS A 289 -6.22 33.48 -21.71
N ASP A 290 -4.96 33.92 -21.71
CA ASP A 290 -4.52 35.28 -21.30
C ASP A 290 -2.98 35.29 -21.25
N ARG A 291 -2.32 35.04 -22.38
CA ARG A 291 -0.95 35.54 -22.63
C ARG A 291 -0.77 35.76 -24.14
N GLY A 292 -0.79 37.04 -24.53
CA GLY A 292 -0.20 37.56 -25.76
C GLY A 292 -1.09 37.51 -26.98
#